data_AF-A0AAP0RNV6-F1
#
_entry.id   AF-A0AAP0RNV6-F1
#
_cell.length_a   1.000
_cell.length_b   1.000
_cell.length_c   1.000
_cell.angle_alpha   90.00
_cell.angle_beta   90.00
_cell.angle_gamma   90.00
#
_symmetry.space_group_name_H-M   'P 1'
#
loop_
_entity.id
_entity.type
_entity.pdbx_description
1 polymer ?
#
loop_
_entity_poly.entity_id
_entity_poly.type
_entity_poly.pdbx_seq_one_letter_code
_entity_poly.pdbx_strand_id
1 'polypeptide(L)'
;MYVKPVGAAPESISEKVTESIKAAEEKCSDDPVSGECVAAWDEVEELSAAASHARDRKKADSDPLEAYCKDNMEADECRTYED
;
A
#
# COMPACT_ATOMS: atom_id res chain seq x y z
N MET A 1 24.42 -11.43 0.41
CA MET A 1 23.17 -10.96 1.04
C MET A 1 22.14 -10.81 -0.06
N TYR A 2 21.16 -11.72 -0.12
CA TYR A 2 20.05 -11.60 -1.08
C TYR A 2 19.00 -10.72 -0.43
N VAL A 3 18.95 -9.45 -0.82
CA VAL A 3 17.92 -8.53 -0.32
C VAL A 3 16.64 -8.91 -1.06
N LYS A 4 15.76 -9.67 -0.39
CA LYS A 4 14.38 -9.82 -0.87
C LYS A 4 13.78 -8.42 -0.95
N PRO A 5 13.13 -8.03 -2.07
CA PRO A 5 12.38 -6.79 -2.10
C PRO A 5 11.26 -6.95 -1.08
N VAL A 6 11.39 -6.31 0.07
CA VAL A 6 10.32 -6.26 1.07
C VAL A 6 9.25 -5.39 0.44
N GLY A 7 8.18 -6.01 -0.08
CA GLY A 7 6.99 -5.30 -0.50
C GLY A 7 6.54 -4.43 0.67
N ALA A 8 6.52 -3.12 0.48
CA ALA A 8 6.19 -2.18 1.56
C ALA A 8 4.68 -2.17 1.90
N ALA A 9 3.86 -2.78 1.04
CA ALA A 9 2.46 -3.12 1.29
C ALA A 9 2.35 -4.44 2.10
N PRO A 10 1.25 -4.70 2.82
CA PRO A 10 0.99 -6.03 3.37
C PRO A 10 1.10 -7.10 2.27
N GLU A 11 1.80 -8.21 2.55
CA GLU A 11 2.16 -9.21 1.53
C GLU A 11 0.93 -9.73 0.77
N SER A 12 -0.20 -9.87 1.45
CA SER A 12 -1.47 -10.31 0.85
C SER A 12 -2.06 -9.36 -0.20
N ILE A 13 -1.82 -8.04 -0.11
CA ILE A 13 -2.29 -7.08 -1.12
C ILE A 13 -1.28 -7.00 -2.26
N SER A 14 0.01 -7.06 -1.96
CA SER A 14 1.06 -7.06 -2.99
C SER A 14 0.95 -8.28 -3.92
N GLU A 15 0.66 -9.46 -3.37
CA GLU A 15 0.46 -10.68 -4.15
C GLU A 15 -0.75 -10.56 -5.08
N LYS A 16 -1.87 -10.04 -4.56
CA LYS A 16 -3.09 -9.79 -5.36
C LYS A 16 -2.86 -8.83 -6.52
N VAL A 17 -2.08 -7.76 -6.33
CA VAL A 17 -1.70 -6.85 -7.41
C VAL A 17 -0.92 -7.60 -8.50
N THR A 18 0.02 -8.48 -8.12
CA THR A 18 0.79 -9.24 -9.11
C THR A 18 -0.05 -10.29 -9.86
N GLU A 19 -1.03 -10.88 -9.19
CA GLU A 19 -1.98 -11.81 -9.81
C GLU A 19 -2.92 -11.06 -10.76
N SER A 20 -3.47 -9.91 -10.36
CA SER A 20 -4.36 -9.11 -11.19
C SER A 20 -3.66 -8.56 -12.43
N ILE A 21 -2.37 -8.20 -12.34
CA ILE A 21 -1.58 -7.78 -13.51
C ILE A 21 -1.51 -8.90 -14.55
N LYS A 22 -1.22 -10.13 -14.13
CA LYS A 22 -1.17 -11.29 -15.06
C LYS A 22 -2.54 -11.56 -15.68
N ALA A 23 -3.60 -11.48 -14.87
CA ALA A 23 -4.97 -11.66 -15.36
C ALA A 23 -5.36 -10.57 -16.37
N ALA A 24 -4.94 -9.32 -16.15
CA ALA A 24 -5.16 -8.22 -17.09
C ALA A 24 -4.35 -8.43 -18.39
N GLU A 25 -3.08 -8.81 -18.30
CA GLU A 25 -2.25 -9.14 -19.46
C GLU A 25 -2.88 -10.25 -20.33
N GLU A 26 -3.38 -11.32 -19.70
CA GLU A 26 -4.07 -12.41 -20.39
C GLU A 26 -5.38 -11.95 -21.06
N LYS A 27 -6.23 -11.20 -20.35
CA LYS A 27 -7.50 -10.68 -20.88
C LYS A 27 -7.31 -9.65 -22.00
N CYS A 28 -6.20 -8.92 -21.98
CA CYS A 28 -5.88 -7.87 -22.95
C CYS A 28 -5.06 -8.36 -24.14
N SER A 29 -4.63 -9.63 -24.15
CA SER A 29 -3.70 -10.15 -25.17
C SER A 29 -4.31 -10.14 -26.58
N ASP A 30 -5.62 -10.39 -26.70
CA ASP A 30 -6.29 -10.51 -27.99
C ASP A 30 -6.94 -9.18 -28.44
N ASP A 31 -7.65 -8.51 -27.53
CA ASP A 31 -8.27 -7.20 -27.79
C ASP A 31 -7.95 -6.21 -26.66
N PRO A 32 -6.94 -5.34 -26.85
CA PRO A 32 -6.46 -4.41 -25.82
C PRO A 32 -7.40 -3.23 -25.57
N VAL A 33 -8.45 -3.05 -26.38
CA VAL A 33 -9.46 -2.00 -26.16
C VAL A 33 -10.83 -2.57 -25.80
N SER A 34 -10.92 -3.88 -25.62
CA SER A 34 -12.14 -4.53 -25.15
C SER A 34 -12.53 -4.01 -23.77
N GLY A 35 -13.84 -3.97 -23.51
CA GLY A 35 -14.35 -3.57 -22.18
C GLY A 35 -13.86 -4.49 -21.06
N GLU A 36 -13.60 -5.77 -21.37
CA GLU A 36 -13.05 -6.75 -20.41
C GLU A 36 -11.59 -6.48 -20.08
N CYS A 37 -10.79 -6.07 -21.08
CA CYS A 37 -9.41 -5.62 -20.87
C CYS A 37 -9.35 -4.35 -20.01
N VAL A 38 -10.17 -3.35 -20.34
CA VAL A 38 -10.23 -2.08 -19.58
C VAL A 38 -10.65 -2.34 -18.13
N ALA A 39 -11.71 -3.13 -17.92
CA ALA A 39 -12.16 -3.48 -16.57
C ALA A 39 -11.11 -4.26 -15.77
N ALA A 40 -10.30 -5.11 -16.42
CA ALA A 40 -9.21 -5.81 -15.75
C ALA A 40 -8.08 -4.86 -15.32
N TRP A 41 -7.76 -3.85 -16.13
CA TRP A 41 -6.79 -2.83 -15.74
C TRP A 41 -7.33 -1.85 -14.69
N ASP A 42 -8.63 -1.54 -14.70
CA ASP A 42 -9.28 -0.77 -13.62
C ASP A 42 -9.14 -1.51 -12.27
N GLU A 43 -9.33 -2.84 -12.26
CA GLU A 43 -9.10 -3.65 -11.04
C GLU A 43 -7.64 -3.59 -10.56
N VAL A 44 -6.67 -3.65 -11.48
CA VAL A 44 -5.24 -3.50 -11.16
C VAL A 44 -4.94 -2.12 -10.56
N GLU A 45 -5.54 -1.07 -11.11
CA GLU A 45 -5.36 0.30 -10.65
C GLU A 45 -5.83 0.45 -9.20
N GLU A 46 -7.05 0.01 -8.92
CA GLU A 46 -7.66 0.07 -7.59
C GLU A 46 -6.87 -0.76 -6.55
N LEU A 47 -6.45 -1.98 -6.90
CA LEU A 47 -5.63 -2.82 -6.02
C LEU A 47 -4.26 -2.18 -5.75
N SER A 48 -3.66 -1.55 -6.75
CA SER A 48 -2.37 -0.85 -6.60
C SER A 48 -2.51 0.41 -5.73
N ALA A 49 -3.61 1.15 -5.87
CA ALA A 49 -3.94 2.28 -5.01
C ALA A 49 -4.12 1.84 -3.56
N ALA A 50 -4.88 0.77 -3.32
CA ALA A 50 -5.06 0.18 -1.99
C ALA A 50 -3.73 -0.27 -1.36
N ALA A 51 -2.84 -0.90 -2.16
CA ALA A 51 -1.50 -1.28 -1.71
C ALA A 51 -0.65 -0.06 -1.31
N SER A 52 -0.71 1.00 -2.11
CA SER A 52 -0.03 2.27 -1.85
C SER A 52 -0.54 2.92 -0.56
N HIS A 53 -1.86 3.02 -0.39
CA HIS A 53 -2.48 3.53 0.83
C HIS A 53 -2.10 2.73 2.07
N ALA A 54 -2.12 1.40 1.98
CA ALA A 54 -1.73 0.53 3.09
C ALA A 54 -0.26 0.76 3.49
N ARG A 55 0.63 0.92 2.51
CA ARG A 55 2.04 1.27 2.75
C ARG A 55 2.17 2.62 3.43
N ASP A 56 1.47 3.64 2.95
CA ASP A 56 1.63 4.99 3.47
C ASP A 56 1.07 5.14 4.89
N ARG A 57 -0.01 4.41 5.23
CA ARG A 57 -0.47 4.26 6.62
C ARG A 57 0.59 3.65 7.53
N LYS A 58 1.27 2.58 7.09
CA LYS A 58 2.38 1.98 7.86
C LYS A 58 3.54 2.96 8.10
N LYS A 59 3.80 3.88 7.17
CA LYS A 59 4.81 4.92 7.36
C LYS A 59 4.35 5.99 8.36
N ALA A 60 3.06 6.34 8.37
CA ALA A 60 2.52 7.27 9.36
C ALA A 60 2.71 6.74 10.79
N ASP A 61 2.55 5.44 11.01
CA ASP A 61 2.79 4.80 12.31
C ASP A 61 4.26 4.43 12.58
N SER A 62 5.21 4.95 11.79
CA SER A 62 6.63 4.56 11.90
C SER A 62 7.45 5.44 12.83
N ASP A 63 6.94 6.60 13.28
CA ASP A 63 7.64 7.45 14.25
C ASP A 63 7.54 6.83 15.66
N PRO A 64 8.66 6.32 16.22
CA PRO A 64 8.64 5.75 17.56
C PRO A 64 8.27 6.76 18.64
N LEU A 65 8.57 8.04 18.44
CA LEU A 65 8.24 9.10 19.40
C LEU A 65 6.72 9.31 19.43
N GLU A 66 6.06 9.36 18.28
CA GLU A 66 4.61 9.51 18.22
C GLU A 66 3.88 8.31 18.84
N ALA A 67 4.38 7.09 18.63
CA ALA A 67 3.87 5.91 19.32
C ALA A 67 4.05 5.99 20.84
N TYR A 68 5.20 6.48 21.32
CA TYR A 68 5.46 6.68 22.74
C TYR A 68 4.54 7.76 23.34
N CYS A 69 4.37 8.88 22.65
CA CYS A 69 3.57 10.01 23.13
C CYS A 69 2.06 9.74 23.18
N LYS A 70 1.56 8.78 22.39
CA LYS A 70 0.16 8.30 22.49
C LYS A 70 -0.20 7.80 23.88
N ASP A 71 0.72 7.12 24.55
CA ASP A 71 0.50 6.55 25.89
C ASP A 71 1.16 7.36 27.02
N ASN A 72 2.05 8.32 26.68
CA ASN A 72 2.86 9.09 27.63
C ASN A 72 2.75 10.60 27.38
N MET A 73 1.53 11.14 27.32
CA MET A 73 1.28 12.56 27.00
C MET A 73 1.94 13.56 27.97
N GLU A 74 2.25 13.12 29.19
CA GLU A 74 2.86 13.94 30.23
C GLU A 74 4.40 13.91 30.23
N ALA A 75 5.00 13.02 29.42
CA ALA A 75 6.46 12.97 29.26
C ALA A 75 6.97 14.29 28.66
N ASP A 76 8.16 14.71 29.08
CA ASP A 76 8.75 15.97 28.64
C ASP A 76 8.97 15.99 27.11
N GLU A 77 9.24 14.84 26.50
CA GLU A 77 9.38 14.66 25.06
C GLU A 77 8.05 14.79 24.28
N CYS A 78 6.92 14.73 24.97
CA CYS A 78 5.57 14.64 24.39
C CYS A 78 4.69 15.85 24.69
N ARG A 79 5.17 16.80 25.49
CA ARG A 79 4.41 17.98 25.85
C ARG A 79 4.33 18.95 24.67
N THR A 80 3.14 19.10 24.10
CA THR A 80 2.79 20.12 23.11
C THR A 80 2.05 21.28 23.77
N TYR A 81 2.26 22.50 23.28
CA TYR A 81 1.55 23.70 23.74
C TYR A 81 0.74 24.26 22.58
N GLU A 82 -0.51 24.62 22.82
CA GLU A 82 -1.33 25.39 21.87
C GLU A 82 -1.07 26.88 22.13
N ASP A 83 -0.76 27.64 21.07
CA ASP A 83 -0.54 29.10 21.13
C ASP A 83 -1.86 29.90 21.29
#